data_AF-A0A1G8KA66-F1
#
_entry.id   AF-A0A1G8KA66-F1
#
_cell.length_a   1.000
_cell.length_b   1.000
_cell.length_c   1.000
_cell.angle_alpha   90.00
_cell.angle_beta   90.00
_cell.angle_gamma   90.00
#
_symmetry.space_group_name_H-M   'P 1'
#
loop_
_entity.id
_entity.type
_entity.pdbx_description
1 polymer ?
#
loop_
_entity_poly.entity_id
_entity_poly.type
_entity_poly.pdbx_seq_one_letter_code
_entity_poly.pdbx_strand_id
1 'polypeptide(L)'
;MFLCRPGTPVIICPPISPRPTCVTNTATFTNPTPIIIPLFGPATPYPSNIIVSGLTGTISKVTVTLSNFSHSFPEDVDILLVGPNGQRVILMSDAGG
;
A
#
# COMPACT_ATOMS: atom_id res chain seq x y z
N MET A 1 3.25 11.37 -51.57
CA MET A 1 4.40 12.19 -51.97
C MET A 1 4.74 13.10 -50.79
N PHE A 2 5.64 12.63 -49.92
CA PHE A 2 5.99 13.31 -48.67
C PHE A 2 7.13 14.31 -48.94
N LEU A 3 6.91 15.58 -48.61
CA LEU A 3 7.98 16.58 -48.57
C LEU A 3 8.36 16.83 -47.11
N CYS A 4 9.53 16.31 -46.74
CA CYS A 4 10.23 16.60 -45.49
C CYS A 4 10.82 18.02 -45.57
N ARG A 5 10.51 18.90 -44.62
CA ARG A 5 11.19 20.20 -44.49
C ARG A 5 12.50 20.04 -43.70
N PRO A 6 13.59 20.73 -44.07
CA PRO A 6 14.87 20.60 -43.40
C PRO A 6 14.89 21.43 -42.11
N GLY A 7 15.17 20.81 -40.96
CA GLY A 7 15.54 21.55 -39.73
C GLY A 7 14.98 21.07 -38.39
N THR A 8 14.12 20.05 -38.31
CA THR A 8 13.64 19.49 -37.04
C THR A 8 14.13 18.06 -36.83
N PRO A 9 14.58 17.66 -35.64
CA PRO A 9 14.84 16.25 -35.35
C PRO A 9 13.54 15.46 -35.56
N VAL A 10 13.64 14.40 -36.35
CA VAL A 10 12.52 13.57 -36.78
C VAL A 10 11.95 12.85 -35.55
N ILE A 11 10.80 13.30 -35.05
CA ILE A 11 10.01 12.53 -34.09
C ILE A 11 9.36 11.41 -34.90
N ILE A 12 10.02 10.25 -34.94
CA ILE A 12 9.43 8.99 -35.38
C ILE A 12 8.44 8.61 -34.27
N CYS A 13 7.22 9.14 -34.30
CA CYS A 13 6.18 8.66 -33.41
C CYS A 13 5.63 7.37 -34.05
N PRO A 14 5.92 6.17 -33.49
CA PRO A 14 5.20 4.95 -33.88
C PRO A 14 3.69 5.17 -33.69
N PRO A 15 2.81 4.46 -34.44
CA PRO A 15 1.38 4.74 -34.48
C PRO A 15 0.78 4.87 -33.07
N ILE A 16 0.40 6.12 -32.80
CA ILE A 16 -0.21 6.72 -31.63
C ILE A 16 -1.20 5.82 -30.87
N SER A 17 -0.77 5.33 -29.71
CA SER A 17 -1.66 5.24 -28.56
C SER A 17 -0.88 5.57 -27.29
N PRO A 18 -0.95 6.81 -26.79
CA PRO A 18 -0.56 7.12 -25.43
C PRO A 18 -1.84 7.11 -24.60
N ARG A 19 -2.46 5.93 -24.40
CA ARG A 19 -3.04 5.76 -23.08
C ARG A 19 -1.82 5.61 -22.18
N PRO A 20 -1.47 6.59 -21.33
CA PRO A 20 -0.49 6.33 -20.28
C PRO A 20 -0.99 5.09 -19.56
N THR A 21 -0.30 3.98 -19.79
CA THR A 21 -0.59 2.76 -19.06
C THR A 21 -0.17 3.09 -17.65
N CYS A 22 -1.16 3.39 -16.80
CA CYS A 22 -0.93 3.39 -15.37
C CYS A 22 -0.59 1.93 -15.04
N VAL A 23 0.71 1.63 -15.06
CA VAL A 23 1.23 0.34 -14.63
C VAL A 23 0.92 0.29 -13.14
N THR A 24 -0.06 -0.52 -12.77
CA THR A 24 -0.42 -0.72 -11.37
C THR A 24 0.63 -1.64 -10.78
N ASN A 25 1.69 -1.05 -10.23
CA ASN A 25 2.70 -1.80 -9.51
C ASN A 25 2.13 -2.21 -8.15
N THR A 26 1.92 -3.51 -7.95
CA THR A 26 1.48 -4.06 -6.66
C THR A 26 2.68 -4.71 -6.00
N ALA A 27 2.96 -4.33 -4.76
CA ALA A 27 4.00 -4.96 -3.95
C ALA A 27 3.40 -5.40 -2.61
N THR A 28 3.93 -6.51 -2.09
CA THR A 28 3.54 -7.06 -0.79
C THR A 28 4.73 -6.95 0.16
N PHE A 29 4.47 -6.42 1.34
CA PHE A 29 5.45 -6.32 2.42
C PHE A 29 4.85 -6.94 3.68
N THR A 30 5.66 -7.59 4.49
CA THR A 30 5.22 -8.27 5.71
C THR A 30 6.18 -7.98 6.86
N ASN A 31 5.65 -7.97 8.08
CA ASN A 31 6.47 -8.07 9.27
C ASN A 31 6.51 -9.53 9.72
N PRO A 32 7.68 -10.21 9.75
CA PRO A 32 7.78 -11.59 10.22
C PRO A 32 7.66 -11.72 11.76
N THR A 33 7.81 -10.63 12.53
CA THR A 33 7.71 -10.70 13.99
C THR A 33 6.24 -10.83 14.40
N PRO A 34 5.87 -11.83 15.21
CA PRO A 34 4.52 -11.95 15.74
C PRO A 34 4.11 -10.73 16.57
N ILE A 35 2.82 -10.39 16.50
CA ILE A 35 2.22 -9.37 17.37
C ILE A 35 1.43 -10.11 18.46
N ILE A 36 1.85 -9.96 19.70
CA ILE A 36 1.19 -10.54 20.86
C ILE A 36 0.18 -9.53 21.39
N ILE A 37 -1.09 -9.94 21.45
CA ILE A 37 -2.18 -9.14 22.02
C ILE A 37 -2.49 -9.71 23.41
N PRO A 38 -2.12 -9.02 24.50
CA PRO A 38 -2.47 -9.46 25.84
C PRO A 38 -3.97 -9.20 26.09
N LEU A 39 -4.55 -9.90 27.07
CA LEU A 39 -5.94 -9.66 27.50
C LEU A 39 -6.18 -8.20 27.93
N PHE A 40 -5.15 -7.55 28.49
CA PHE A 40 -5.19 -6.16 28.89
C PHE A 40 -3.88 -5.46 28.52
N GLY A 41 -3.99 -4.22 28.03
CA GLY A 41 -2.85 -3.38 27.68
C GLY A 41 -2.48 -3.43 26.20
N PRO A 42 -1.37 -2.77 25.82
CA PRO A 42 -0.99 -2.64 24.42
C PRO A 42 -0.43 -3.95 23.85
N ALA A 43 -0.65 -4.15 22.55
CA ALA A 43 0.00 -5.22 21.80
C ALA A 43 1.54 -5.07 21.80
N THR A 44 2.26 -6.17 21.63
CA THR A 44 3.73 -6.18 21.57
C THR A 44 4.20 -6.94 20.33
N PRO A 45 4.94 -6.30 19.39
CA PRO A 45 5.31 -4.89 19.38
C PRO A 45 4.15 -3.97 18.98
N TYR A 46 4.14 -2.76 19.54
CA TYR A 46 3.29 -1.67 19.08
C TYR A 46 4.12 -0.36 19.07
N PRO A 47 4.35 0.25 17.89
CA PRO A 47 3.85 -0.12 16.56
C PRO A 47 4.57 -1.33 15.94
N SER A 48 3.88 -2.03 15.03
CA SER A 48 4.48 -3.05 14.16
C SER A 48 4.89 -2.41 12.82
N ASN A 49 6.12 -1.92 12.75
CA ASN A 49 6.62 -1.14 11.61
C ASN A 49 7.01 -2.05 10.43
N ILE A 50 6.54 -1.74 9.23
CA ILE A 50 6.94 -2.38 7.96
C ILE A 50 7.66 -1.32 7.11
N ILE A 51 8.91 -1.60 6.72
CA ILE A 51 9.67 -0.72 5.83
C ILE A 51 9.22 -0.97 4.39
N VAL A 52 8.58 0.03 3.79
CA VAL A 52 8.11 0.00 2.40
C VAL A 52 9.06 0.84 1.54
N SER A 53 9.55 0.26 0.45
CA SER A 53 10.47 0.92 -0.49
C SER A 53 10.25 0.42 -1.93
N GLY A 54 10.83 1.12 -2.92
CA GLY A 54 10.74 0.70 -4.32
C GLY A 54 9.39 0.99 -5.01
N LEU A 55 8.50 1.71 -4.34
CA LEU A 55 7.25 2.20 -4.93
C LEU A 55 7.42 3.65 -5.40
N THR A 56 6.94 3.93 -6.61
CA THR A 56 6.97 5.27 -7.22
C THR A 56 5.55 5.70 -7.62
N GLY A 57 5.31 7.01 -7.65
CA GLY A 57 3.99 7.57 -7.97
C GLY A 57 3.03 7.63 -6.78
N THR A 58 1.74 7.77 -7.06
CA THR A 58 0.68 7.88 -6.04
C THR A 58 0.16 6.51 -5.65
N ILE A 59 0.13 6.21 -4.35
CA ILE A 59 -0.49 4.99 -3.83
C ILE A 59 -2.01 5.14 -3.89
N SER A 60 -2.67 4.36 -4.74
CA SER A 60 -4.13 4.40 -4.93
C SER A 60 -4.89 3.40 -4.08
N LYS A 61 -4.23 2.33 -3.62
CA LYS A 61 -4.83 1.26 -2.83
C LYS A 61 -3.81 0.69 -1.85
N VAL A 62 -4.26 0.46 -0.62
CA VAL A 62 -3.53 -0.31 0.40
C VAL A 62 -4.44 -1.45 0.84
N THR A 63 -3.92 -2.67 0.80
CA THR A 63 -4.61 -3.86 1.33
C THR A 63 -3.83 -4.34 2.55
N VAL A 64 -4.52 -4.51 3.68
CA VAL A 64 -3.92 -5.09 4.88
C VAL A 64 -4.49 -6.48 5.09
N THR A 65 -3.60 -7.44 5.31
CA THR A 65 -3.95 -8.81 5.66
C THR A 65 -3.49 -9.07 7.08
N LEU A 66 -4.43 -9.43 7.96
CA LEU A 66 -4.13 -9.95 9.30
C LEU A 66 -4.04 -11.47 9.20
N SER A 67 -2.83 -12.02 9.38
CA SER A 67 -2.61 -13.45 9.31
C SER A 67 -2.64 -14.06 10.71
N ASN A 68 -3.36 -15.17 10.87
CA ASN A 68 -3.49 -15.89 12.14
C ASN A 68 -3.99 -15.00 13.29
N PHE A 69 -4.91 -14.09 13.00
CA PHE A 69 -5.53 -13.24 14.03
C PHE A 69 -6.42 -14.07 14.95
N SER A 70 -6.21 -13.96 16.26
CA SER A 70 -6.98 -14.65 17.29
C SER A 70 -6.90 -13.88 18.60
N HIS A 71 -8.05 -13.63 19.23
CA HIS A 71 -8.20 -13.08 20.57
C HIS A 71 -9.53 -13.58 21.17
N SER A 72 -9.61 -13.75 22.49
CA SER A 72 -10.84 -14.25 23.14
C SER A 72 -12.00 -13.25 23.08
N PHE A 73 -11.67 -11.96 23.01
CA PHE A 73 -12.59 -10.84 22.91
C PHE A 73 -12.13 -9.99 21.72
N PRO A 74 -12.47 -10.37 20.48
CA PRO A 74 -12.04 -9.63 19.30
C PRO A 74 -12.59 -8.20 19.27
N GLU A 75 -13.73 -7.95 19.90
CA GLU A 75 -14.33 -6.62 20.06
C GLU A 75 -13.43 -5.65 20.82
N ASP A 76 -12.62 -6.16 21.76
CA ASP A 76 -11.67 -5.34 22.53
C ASP A 76 -10.40 -4.96 21.73
N VAL A 77 -10.26 -5.44 20.49
CA VAL A 77 -9.07 -5.21 19.67
C VAL A 77 -9.27 -4.09 18.65
N ASP A 78 -8.54 -2.99 18.88
CA ASP A 78 -8.44 -1.88 17.93
C ASP A 78 -7.18 -1.99 17.04
N ILE A 79 -7.35 -1.82 15.73
CA ILE A 79 -6.27 -1.88 14.74
C ILE A 79 -6.20 -0.59 13.94
N LEU A 80 -5.07 0.11 14.04
CA LEU A 80 -4.79 1.37 13.36
C LEU A 80 -3.66 1.20 12.33
N LEU A 81 -3.90 1.56 11.08
CA LEU A 81 -2.87 1.71 10.06
C LEU A 81 -2.41 3.17 9.99
N VAL A 82 -1.10 3.39 10.06
CA VAL A 82 -0.48 4.70 9.90
C VAL A 82 0.46 4.69 8.68
N GLY A 83 0.22 5.57 7.73
CA GLY A 83 1.06 5.78 6.55
C GLY A 83 2.33 6.57 6.87
N PRO A 84 3.35 6.52 5.98
CA PRO A 84 4.65 7.15 6.22
C PRO A 84 4.57 8.68 6.35
N ASN A 85 3.55 9.31 5.76
CA ASN A 85 3.31 10.75 5.87
C ASN A 85 2.23 11.07 6.94
N GLY A 86 1.94 10.14 7.86
CA GLY A 86 1.03 10.35 8.99
C GLY A 86 -0.46 10.17 8.69
N GLN A 87 -0.84 9.67 7.52
CA GLN A 87 -2.23 9.29 7.22
C GLN A 87 -2.67 8.17 8.17
N ARG A 88 -3.92 8.17 8.63
CA ARG A 88 -4.41 7.18 9.60
C ARG A 88 -5.72 6.59 9.14
N VAL A 89 -5.87 5.27 9.30
CA VAL A 89 -7.11 4.55 9.02
C VAL A 89 -7.31 3.50 10.10
N ILE A 90 -8.48 3.51 10.75
CA ILE A 90 -8.91 2.43 11.64
C ILE A 90 -9.35 1.27 10.74
N LEU A 91 -8.70 0.12 10.87
CA LEU A 91 -9.02 -1.10 10.14
C LEU A 91 -10.05 -1.96 10.88
N MET A 92 -10.04 -1.91 12.20
CA MET A 92 -10.90 -2.66 13.10
C MET A 92 -11.04 -1.92 14.43
N SER A 93 -12.24 -1.90 14.98
CA SER A 93 -12.56 -1.38 16.31
C SER A 93 -13.96 -1.91 16.68
N ASP A 94 -14.15 -2.34 17.93
CA ASP A 94 -15.42 -2.86 18.44
C ASP A 94 -16.07 -3.94 17.54
N ALA A 95 -15.27 -4.82 16.94
CA ALA A 95 -15.72 -5.79 15.95
C ALA A 95 -15.57 -7.25 16.41
N GLY A 96 -16.59 -8.07 16.17
CA GLY A 96 -16.52 -9.52 16.38
C GLY A 96 -17.22 -10.09 17.62
N GLY A 97 -18.13 -9.33 18.24
CA GLY A 97 -18.95 -9.76 19.39
C GLY A 97 -20.08 -10.75 19.06
#